data_AF-A0A2V7T736-F1
#
_entry.id   AF-A0A2V7T736-F1
#
_cell.length_a   1.000
_cell.length_b   1.000
_cell.length_c   1.000
_cell.angle_alpha   90.00
_cell.angle_beta   90.00
_cell.angle_gamma   90.00
#
_symmetry.space_group_name_H-M   'P 1'
#
loop_
_entity.id
_entity.type
_entity.pdbx_description
1 polymer ?
#
loop_
_entity_poly.entity_id
_entity_poly.type
_entity_poly.pdbx_seq_one_letter_code
_entity_poly.pdbx_strand_id
1 'polypeptide(L)'
;ERLSPVQLAALQERLASGGLKLRERPDFEERLKELRRTYEPYVTALARYLAVPLPPWVREVERPDNWQTSAWDRVVRLPARKEPPITEAHF
;
A
#
# COMPACT_ATOMS: atom_id res chain seq x y z
N GLU A 1 15.62 -1.28 -0.34
CA GLU A 1 14.78 -1.23 -1.55
C GLU A 1 13.31 -1.22 -1.12
N ARG A 2 12.43 -0.37 -1.67
CA ARG A 2 11.04 -0.21 -1.18
C ARG A 2 10.04 -1.26 -1.67
N LEU A 3 10.34 -1.93 -2.79
CA LEU A 3 9.52 -2.96 -3.41
C LEU A 3 10.40 -4.18 -3.62
N SER A 4 10.23 -5.20 -2.78
CA SER A 4 10.90 -6.49 -2.95
C SER A 4 10.25 -7.32 -4.08
N PRO A 5 10.95 -8.34 -4.62
CA PRO A 5 10.36 -9.25 -5.60
C PRO A 5 9.07 -9.91 -5.11
N VAL A 6 9.00 -10.30 -3.82
CA VAL A 6 7.80 -10.88 -3.20
C VAL A 6 6.64 -9.89 -3.21
N GLN A 7 6.89 -8.62 -2.85
CA GLN A 7 5.86 -7.59 -2.90
C GLN A 7 5.44 -7.25 -4.33
N LEU A 8 6.36 -7.33 -5.29
CA LEU A 8 6.05 -7.13 -6.70
C LEU A 8 5.10 -8.23 -7.21
N ALA A 9 5.37 -9.50 -6.88
CA ALA A 9 4.48 -10.60 -7.22
C ALA A 9 3.09 -10.42 -6.59
N ALA A 10 3.03 -10.07 -5.31
CA ALA A 10 1.76 -9.79 -4.63
C ALA A 10 0.99 -8.61 -5.24
N LEU A 11 1.70 -7.57 -5.70
CA LEU A 11 1.09 -6.44 -6.41
C LEU A 11 0.50 -6.87 -7.76
N GLN A 12 1.20 -7.71 -8.52
CA GLN A 12 0.71 -8.23 -9.80
C GLN A 12 -0.55 -9.08 -9.62
N GLU A 13 -0.54 -9.98 -8.63
CA GLU A 13 -1.70 -10.81 -8.29
C GLU A 13 -2.91 -9.95 -7.89
N ARG A 14 -2.69 -8.95 -7.03
CA ARG A 14 -3.75 -8.03 -6.61
C ARG A 14 -4.33 -7.25 -7.78
N LEU A 15 -3.50 -6.73 -8.69
CA LEU A 15 -3.98 -6.07 -9.91
C LEU A 15 -4.79 -7.01 -10.79
N ALA A 16 -4.32 -8.25 -10.99
CA ALA A 16 -5.03 -9.27 -11.75
C ALA A 16 -6.39 -9.63 -11.13
N SER A 17 -6.48 -9.72 -9.80
CA SER A 17 -7.74 -9.97 -9.08
C SER A 17 -8.77 -8.85 -9.28
N GLY A 18 -8.31 -7.62 -9.48
CA GLY A 18 -9.14 -6.46 -9.83
C GLY A 18 -9.41 -6.32 -11.34
N GLY A 19 -9.06 -7.32 -12.15
CA GLY A 19 -9.25 -7.31 -13.61
C GLY A 19 -8.19 -6.54 -14.40
N LEU A 20 -7.15 -6.01 -13.75
CA LEU A 20 -6.05 -5.29 -14.39
C LEU A 20 -4.84 -6.21 -14.55
N LYS A 21 -4.77 -6.92 -15.68
CA LYS A 21 -3.57 -7.70 -16.02
C LYS A 21 -2.52 -6.81 -16.66
N LEU A 22 -1.34 -6.77 -16.04
CA LEU A 22 -0.18 -6.12 -16.64
C LEU A 22 0.25 -6.92 -17.87
N ARG A 23 0.65 -6.21 -18.93
CA ARG A 23 1.17 -6.85 -20.15
C ARG A 23 2.49 -7.52 -19.82
N GLU A 24 2.59 -8.81 -20.14
CA GLU A 24 3.86 -9.53 -20.08
C GLU A 24 4.86 -8.86 -21.02
N ARG A 25 5.96 -8.38 -20.44
CA ARG A 25 7.09 -7.84 -21.17
C ARG A 25 8.39 -8.31 -20.55
N PRO A 26 9.38 -8.71 -21.37
CA PRO A 26 10.68 -9.16 -20.86
C PRO A 26 11.44 -8.04 -20.13
N ASP A 27 11.17 -6.77 -20.45
CA ASP A 27 11.82 -5.59 -19.88
C ASP A 27 11.05 -4.94 -18.72
N PHE A 28 10.01 -5.61 -18.20
CA PHE A 28 9.08 -5.02 -17.23
C PHE A 28 9.78 -4.57 -15.94
N GLU A 29 10.57 -5.46 -15.32
CA GLU A 29 11.22 -5.16 -14.04
C GLU A 29 12.30 -4.07 -14.19
N GLU A 30 13.03 -4.08 -15.30
CA GLU A 30 14.04 -3.07 -15.61
C GLU A 30 13.42 -1.69 -15.76
N ARG A 31 12.36 -1.56 -16.58
CA ARG A 31 11.63 -0.30 -16.72
C ARG A 31 11.00 0.15 -15.40
N LEU A 32 10.45 -0.77 -14.61
CA LEU A 32 9.89 -0.43 -13.30
C LEU A 32 10.98 0.11 -12.37
N LYS A 33 12.17 -0.49 -12.39
CA LYS A 33 13.33 -0.03 -11.62
C LYS A 33 13.77 1.38 -12.04
N GLU A 34 13.82 1.65 -13.34
CA GLU A 34 14.13 2.98 -13.87
C GLU A 34 13.11 4.04 -13.44
N LEU A 35 11.82 3.74 -13.58
CA LEU A 35 10.75 4.62 -13.13
C LEU A 35 10.85 4.89 -11.62
N ARG A 36 11.08 3.85 -10.82
CA ARG A 36 11.27 3.97 -9.38
C ARG A 36 12.47 4.84 -9.05
N ARG A 37 13.60 4.68 -9.74
CA ARG A 37 14.80 5.53 -9.56
C ARG A 37 14.50 7.00 -9.82
N THR A 38 13.71 7.30 -10.85
CA THR A 38 13.35 8.68 -11.21
C THR A 38 12.32 9.28 -10.25
N TYR A 39 11.30 8.51 -9.84
CA TYR A 39 10.13 9.05 -9.13
C TYR A 39 10.13 8.85 -7.61
N GLU A 40 10.77 7.81 -7.07
CA GLU A 40 10.80 7.55 -5.62
C GLU A 40 11.38 8.71 -4.78
N PRO A 41 12.40 9.47 -5.24
CA PRO A 41 12.91 10.61 -4.48
C PRO A 41 11.84 11.69 -4.25
N TYR A 42 10.98 11.97 -5.24
CA TYR A 42 9.95 13.00 -5.13
C TYR A 42 8.87 12.63 -4.12
N VAL A 43 8.37 11.40 -4.17
CA VAL A 43 7.35 10.94 -3.19
C VAL A 43 7.93 10.88 -1.78
N THR A 44 9.22 10.54 -1.65
CA THR A 44 9.92 10.57 -0.35
C THR A 44 10.03 11.99 0.20
N ALA A 45 10.42 12.96 -0.64
CA ALA A 45 10.47 14.37 -0.26
C ALA A 45 9.08 14.90 0.12
N LEU A 46 8.05 14.53 -0.63
CA LEU A 46 6.68 14.95 -0.36
C LEU A 46 6.15 14.38 0.97
N ALA A 47 6.39 13.11 1.25
CA ALA A 47 6.00 12.50 2.53
C ALA A 47 6.67 13.19 3.71
N ARG A 48 7.96 13.52 3.60
CA ARG A 48 8.70 14.30 4.60
C ARG A 48 8.13 15.70 4.78
N TYR A 49 7.86 16.40 3.68
CA TYR A 49 7.30 17.75 3.69
C TYR A 49 5.93 17.80 4.38
N LEU A 50 5.07 16.82 4.09
CA LEU A 50 3.73 16.72 4.65
C LEU A 50 3.71 16.09 6.06
N ALA A 51 4.86 15.68 6.61
CA ALA A 51 4.97 14.95 7.87
C ALA A 51 4.07 13.70 7.96
N VAL A 52 3.92 12.98 6.85
CA VAL A 52 3.15 11.73 6.77
C VAL A 52 4.06 10.53 6.47
N PRO A 53 3.76 9.33 6.98
CA PRO A 53 4.48 8.14 6.57
C PRO A 53 4.25 7.87 5.07
N LEU A 54 5.32 7.55 4.36
CA LEU A 54 5.22 7.13 2.97
C LEU A 54 4.60 5.71 2.92
N PRO A 55 3.43 5.51 2.28
CA PRO A 55 2.76 4.23 2.31
C PRO A 55 3.59 3.13 1.61
N PRO A 56 3.51 1.87 2.08
CA PRO A 56 4.13 0.74 1.38
C PRO A 56 3.44 0.49 0.04
N TRP A 57 4.13 -0.20 -0.87
CA TRP A 57 3.57 -0.60 -2.17
C TRP A 57 2.40 -1.57 -2.05
N VAL A 58 2.50 -2.50 -1.09
CA VAL A 58 1.46 -3.47 -0.75
C VAL A 58 1.10 -3.24 0.71
N ARG A 59 -0.18 -2.98 0.98
CA ARG A 59 -0.68 -2.87 2.36
C ARG A 59 -0.71 -4.25 3.00
N GLU A 60 -0.21 -4.35 4.23
CA GLU A 60 -0.27 -5.59 5.02
C GLU A 60 -1.71 -5.88 5.50
N VAL A 61 -2.48 -4.83 5.77
CA VAL A 61 -3.87 -4.92 6.21
C VAL A 61 -4.74 -4.14 5.24
N GLU A 62 -5.75 -4.82 4.71
CA GLU A 62 -6.74 -4.18 3.86
C GLU A 62 -7.62 -3.27 4.71
N ARG A 63 -7.68 -2.00 4.30
CA ARG A 63 -8.52 -0.97 4.92
C ARG A 63 -9.20 -0.21 3.80
N PRO A 64 -10.46 0.19 3.99
CA PRO A 64 -11.13 1.09 3.07
C PRO A 64 -10.26 2.31 2.81
N ASP A 65 -10.18 2.73 1.55
CA ASP A 65 -9.51 3.98 1.23
C ASP A 65 -10.25 5.17 1.83
N ASN A 66 -9.53 6.25 2.11
CA ASN A 66 -10.12 7.45 2.71
C ASN A 66 -11.33 7.98 1.89
N TRP A 67 -11.32 7.79 0.56
CA TRP A 67 -12.45 8.15 -0.29
C TRP A 67 -13.69 7.26 -0.06
N GLN A 68 -13.51 5.98 0.27
CA GLN A 68 -14.60 5.03 0.59
C GLN A 68 -15.22 5.27 1.97
N THR A 69 -14.55 6.02 2.84
CA THR A 69 -15.04 6.33 4.20
C THR A 69 -15.40 7.81 4.38
N SER A 70 -15.04 8.66 3.42
CA SER A 70 -15.38 10.08 3.45
C SER A 70 -16.89 10.26 3.29
N ALA A 71 -17.46 11.29 3.90
CA ALA A 71 -18.91 11.55 3.93
C ALA A 71 -19.57 11.77 2.55
N TRP A 72 -18.80 11.65 1.47
CA TRP A 72 -19.23 11.80 0.09
C TRP A 72 -19.81 10.51 -0.51
N ASP A 73 -19.55 9.34 0.07
CA ASP A 73 -20.16 8.08 -0.33
C ASP A 73 -20.34 7.20 0.92
N ARG A 74 -21.59 6.89 1.28
CA ARG A 74 -22.08 6.17 2.49
C ARG A 74 -21.00 5.51 3.37
N VAL A 75 -20.92 5.96 4.64
CA VAL A 75 -20.07 5.43 5.72
C VAL A 75 -19.93 3.89 5.66
N VAL A 76 -18.78 3.41 5.19
CA VAL A 76 -18.39 2.00 5.28
C VAL A 76 -18.07 1.66 6.74
N ARG A 77 -18.76 0.66 7.30
CA ARG A 77 -18.47 0.17 8.66
C ARG A 77 -17.15 -0.59 8.66
N LEU A 78 -16.20 -0.13 9.47
CA LEU A 78 -14.91 -0.80 9.68
C LEU A 78 -15.10 -2.11 10.47
N PRO A 79 -14.33 -3.17 10.17
CA PRO A 79 -14.29 -4.36 11.02
C PRO A 79 -13.70 -4.00 12.39
N ALA A 80 -14.26 -4.60 13.44
CA ALA A 80 -13.80 -4.38 14.81
C ALA A 80 -12.31 -4.72 14.93
N ARG A 81 -11.55 -3.79 15.51
CA ARG A 81 -10.16 -4.03 15.90
C ARG A 81 -10.13 -5.22 16.86
N LYS A 82 -9.39 -6.29 16.54
CA LYS A 82 -9.03 -7.29 17.56
C LYS A 82 -8.13 -6.58 18.57
N GLU A 83 -8.65 -6.36 19.77
CA GLU A 83 -7.86 -5.88 20.89
C GLU A 83 -6.83 -6.97 21.26
N PRO A 84 -5.55 -6.63 21.44
CA PRO A 84 -4.62 -7.56 22.06
C PRO A 84 -5.07 -7.81 23.51
N PRO A 85 -4.84 -9.01 24.07
CA PRO A 85 -5.29 -9.33 25.42
C PRO A 85 -4.67 -8.33 26.40
N ILE A 86 -5.52 -7.70 27.21
CA ILE A 86 -5.08 -6.89 28.35
C ILE A 86 -4.39 -7.87 29.32
N THR A 87 -3.07 -7.85 29.38
CA THR A 87 -2.35 -8.40 30.53
C THR A 87 -2.47 -7.38 31.66
N GLU A 88 -3.39 -7.63 32.58
CA GLU A 88 -3.39 -7.03 33.92
C GLU A 88 -2.11 -7.43 34.64
N ALA A 89 -1.16 -6.51 34.75
CA ALA A 89 -0.06 -6.61 35.71
C ALA A 89 0.56 -5.23 35.97
N HIS A 90 -0.18 -4.36 36.68
CA HIS A 90 0.44 -3.25 37.40
C HIS A 90 -0.27 -3.08 38.76
N PHE A 91 0.41 -3.57 39.79
CA PHE A 91 0.26 -3.11 41.18
C PHE A 91 0.80 -1.68 41.30
#